data_AF-A0A3C0N986-F1
#
_entry.id   AF-A0A3C0N986-F1
#
_cell.length_a   1.000
_cell.length_b   1.000
_cell.length_c   1.000
_cell.angle_alpha   90.00
_cell.angle_beta   90.00
_cell.angle_gamma   90.00
#
_symmetry.space_group_name_H-M   'P 1'
#
loop_
_entity.id
_entity.type
_entity.pdbx_description
1 polymer ?
#
loop_
_entity_poly.entity_id
_entity_poly.type
_entity_poly.pdbx_seq_one_letter_code
_entity_poly.pdbx_strand_id
1 'polypeptide(L)'
;MTQPRPPLPQPQLEPAGITFEQYEEFTPQKLELIDGHLGYGGQNPTGFHLAVLTNMGLLTAIRRVGISLWIEALDRYMRSHLSTVNAEPEVAEAMLNRFNRAMEDLEAVAEFLQE
;
A
#
# COMPACT_ATOMS: atom_id res chain seq x y z
N MET A 1 34.25 -6.66 -6.61
CA MET A 1 33.71 -5.99 -5.40
C MET A 1 32.29 -5.58 -5.71
N THR A 2 31.29 -6.15 -5.03
CA THR A 2 29.90 -5.72 -5.17
C THR A 2 29.75 -4.40 -4.43
N GLN A 3 29.43 -3.32 -5.14
CA GLN A 3 29.04 -2.09 -4.46
C GLN A 3 27.82 -2.35 -3.58
N PRO A 4 27.73 -1.76 -2.38
CA PRO A 4 26.57 -1.92 -1.53
C PRO A 4 25.35 -1.36 -2.27
N ARG A 5 24.27 -2.16 -2.33
CA ARG A 5 23.01 -1.70 -2.93
C ARG A 5 22.46 -0.53 -2.12
N PRO A 6 21.88 0.49 -2.78
CA PRO A 6 21.24 1.59 -2.07
C PRO A 6 20.08 1.06 -1.21
N PRO A 7 19.78 1.71 -0.07
CA PRO A 7 18.65 1.32 0.77
C PRO A 7 17.34 1.52 0.00
N LEU A 8 16.33 0.73 0.35
CA LEU A 8 14.99 0.90 -0.21
C LEU A 8 14.45 2.30 0.12
N PRO A 9 13.78 2.97 -0.84
CA PRO A 9 13.06 4.20 -0.56
C PRO A 9 12.02 3.99 0.56
N GLN A 10 11.84 4.98 1.41
CA GLN A 10 10.86 4.95 2.49
C GLN A 10 9.77 6.01 2.21
N PRO A 11 8.60 5.60 1.71
CA PRO A 11 7.51 6.53 1.43
C PRO A 11 7.06 7.25 2.69
N GLN A 12 6.74 8.54 2.52
CA GLN A 12 6.19 9.39 3.57
C GLN A 12 4.74 9.78 3.24
N LEU A 13 4.04 10.36 4.22
CA LEU A 13 2.66 10.84 4.01
C LEU A 13 2.60 11.86 2.86
N GLU A 14 3.53 12.81 2.87
CA GLU A 14 3.72 13.83 1.84
C GLU A 14 4.81 13.42 0.84
N PRO A 15 4.81 13.99 -0.38
CA PRO A 15 5.86 13.76 -1.37
C PRO A 15 7.26 14.04 -0.83
N ALA A 16 8.22 13.16 -1.13
CA ALA A 16 9.63 13.32 -0.80
C ALA A 16 10.53 12.92 -1.98
N GLY A 17 11.75 13.47 -2.03
CA GLY A 17 12.75 13.06 -3.00
C GLY A 17 13.42 11.73 -2.61
N ILE A 18 13.82 10.95 -3.61
CA ILE A 18 14.77 9.84 -3.46
C ILE A 18 16.20 10.31 -3.76
N THR A 19 17.21 9.57 -3.31
CA THR A 19 18.60 9.89 -3.64
C THR A 19 18.92 9.53 -5.09
N PHE A 20 20.05 10.04 -5.60
CA PHE A 20 20.49 9.72 -6.95
C PHE A 20 20.82 8.23 -7.10
N GLU A 21 21.40 7.59 -6.08
CA GLU A 21 21.71 6.16 -6.10
C GLU A 21 20.42 5.32 -6.12
N GLN A 22 19.40 5.73 -5.36
CA GLN A 22 18.07 5.14 -5.45
C GLN A 22 17.42 5.38 -6.80
N TYR A 23 17.69 6.54 -7.41
CA TYR A 23 17.21 6.85 -8.74
C TYR A 23 17.78 5.89 -9.78
N GLU A 24 19.10 5.76 -9.85
CA GLU A 24 19.76 4.83 -10.77
C GLU A 24 19.32 3.37 -10.56
N GLU A 25 19.06 2.96 -9.32
CA GLU A 25 18.71 1.58 -9.02
C GLU A 25 17.22 1.27 -9.21
N PHE A 26 16.31 2.20 -8.92
CA PHE A 26 14.89 1.89 -8.74
C PHE A 26 13.92 2.65 -9.66
N THR A 27 14.35 3.45 -10.63
CA THR A 27 13.41 4.42 -11.27
C THR A 27 12.93 4.09 -12.68
N PRO A 28 11.90 4.83 -13.17
CA PRO A 28 11.25 4.61 -14.45
C PRO A 28 12.15 4.55 -15.70
N GLN A 29 13.42 4.92 -15.62
CA GLN A 29 14.34 4.77 -16.74
C GLN A 29 14.63 3.31 -17.07
N LYS A 30 14.27 2.39 -16.18
CA LYS A 30 14.22 0.94 -16.41
C LYS A 30 12.85 0.45 -16.87
N LEU A 31 11.92 1.34 -17.23
CA LEU A 31 10.67 0.94 -17.85
C LEU A 31 10.95 0.51 -19.29
N GLU A 32 10.42 -0.66 -19.63
CA GLU A 32 10.55 -1.28 -20.93
C GLU A 32 9.16 -1.52 -21.52
N LEU A 33 9.08 -1.54 -22.85
CA LEU A 33 7.86 -1.97 -23.53
C LEU A 33 7.84 -3.50 -23.56
N ILE A 34 6.97 -4.10 -22.75
CA ILE A 34 6.77 -5.54 -22.62
C ILE A 34 5.34 -5.83 -23.06
N ASP A 35 5.18 -6.63 -24.11
CA ASP A 35 3.87 -7.03 -24.67
C ASP A 35 2.93 -5.84 -24.97
N GLY A 36 3.50 -4.71 -25.43
CA GLY A 36 2.74 -3.50 -25.76
C GLY A 36 2.37 -2.62 -24.56
N HIS A 37 2.83 -2.97 -23.36
CA HIS A 37 2.61 -2.21 -22.13
C HIS A 37 3.93 -1.70 -21.56
N LEU A 38 3.89 -0.54 -20.88
CA LEU A 38 5.05 -0.01 -20.17
C LEU A 38 5.21 -0.78 -18.85
N GLY A 39 6.16 -1.72 -18.81
CA GLY A 39 6.48 -2.55 -17.64
C GLY A 39 7.82 -2.16 -17.03
N TYR A 40 8.10 -2.61 -15.82
CA TYR A 40 9.41 -2.41 -15.19
C TYR A 40 10.34 -3.59 -15.52
N GLY A 41 11.39 -3.32 -16.31
CA GLY A 41 12.42 -4.30 -16.71
C GLY A 41 13.57 -4.43 -15.71
N GLY A 42 13.56 -3.64 -14.64
CA GLY A 42 14.58 -3.70 -13.59
C GLY A 42 14.43 -4.92 -12.66
N GLN A 43 15.51 -5.25 -11.96
CA GLN A 43 15.59 -6.44 -11.11
C GLN A 43 14.85 -6.31 -9.76
N ASN A 44 14.42 -5.10 -9.38
CA ASN A 44 13.79 -4.83 -8.08
C ASN A 44 12.47 -4.08 -8.22
N PRO A 45 11.34 -4.78 -8.49
CA PRO A 45 10.03 -4.17 -8.66
C PRO A 45 9.53 -3.50 -7.37
N THR A 46 9.87 -4.06 -6.20
CA THR A 46 9.53 -3.47 -4.90
C THR A 46 10.20 -2.11 -4.72
N GLY A 47 11.51 -2.02 -4.98
CA GLY A 47 12.25 -0.76 -4.91
C GLY A 47 11.67 0.28 -5.86
N PHE A 48 11.24 -0.12 -7.06
CA PHE A 48 10.57 0.76 -8.01
C PHE A 48 9.25 1.31 -7.49
N HIS A 49 8.36 0.45 -6.98
CA HIS A 49 7.10 0.92 -6.40
C HIS A 49 7.32 1.85 -5.21
N LEU A 50 8.31 1.53 -4.35
CA LEU A 50 8.66 2.40 -3.23
C LEU A 50 9.22 3.74 -3.69
N ALA A 51 10.05 3.79 -4.74
CA ALA A 51 10.55 5.03 -5.31
C ALA A 51 9.40 5.91 -5.84
N VAL A 52 8.46 5.31 -6.59
CA VAL A 52 7.27 6.00 -7.08
C VAL A 52 6.43 6.54 -5.92
N LEU A 53 6.17 5.73 -4.90
CA LEU A 53 5.39 6.13 -3.73
C LEU A 53 6.08 7.23 -2.91
N THR A 54 7.40 7.18 -2.75
CA THR A 54 8.17 8.24 -2.09
C THR A 54 8.02 9.57 -2.84
N ASN A 55 8.20 9.56 -4.16
CA ASN A 55 8.03 10.76 -4.99
C ASN A 55 6.58 11.29 -5.02
N MET A 56 5.60 10.39 -4.91
CA MET A 56 4.17 10.74 -4.98
C MET A 56 3.58 11.19 -3.64
N GLY A 57 4.11 10.67 -2.53
CA GLY A 57 3.49 10.78 -1.20
C GLY A 57 2.31 9.82 -1.04
N LEU A 58 2.21 9.18 0.14
CA LEU A 58 1.16 8.21 0.43
C LEU A 58 -0.23 8.85 0.34
N LEU A 59 -0.46 10.03 0.91
CA LEU A 59 -1.79 10.67 0.87
C LEU A 59 -2.30 10.87 -0.56
N THR A 60 -1.41 11.25 -1.47
CA THR A 60 -1.75 11.39 -2.89
C THR A 60 -2.04 10.05 -3.55
N ALA A 61 -1.26 9.02 -3.24
CA ALA A 61 -1.48 7.67 -3.77
C ALA A 61 -2.84 7.12 -3.30
N ILE A 62 -3.14 7.26 -2.00
CA ILE A 62 -4.38 6.80 -1.37
C ILE A 62 -5.60 7.44 -2.03
N ARG A 63 -5.56 8.75 -2.30
CA ARG A 63 -6.66 9.49 -2.96
C ARG A 63 -6.99 9.00 -4.38
N ARG A 64 -6.10 8.26 -5.02
CA ARG A 64 -6.30 7.73 -6.38
C ARG A 64 -6.76 6.28 -6.40
N VAL A 65 -6.77 5.61 -5.26
CA VAL A 65 -7.23 4.23 -5.12
C VAL A 65 -8.73 4.25 -4.81
N GLY A 66 -9.50 3.39 -5.47
CA GLY A 66 -10.93 3.26 -5.24
C GLY A 66 -11.23 2.86 -3.80
N ILE A 67 -12.32 3.39 -3.23
CA ILE A 67 -12.71 3.16 -1.84
C ILE A 67 -12.86 1.65 -1.53
N SER A 68 -13.35 0.85 -2.47
CA SER A 68 -13.49 -0.60 -2.30
C SER A 68 -12.17 -1.31 -1.97
N LEU A 69 -11.07 -0.92 -2.62
CA LEU A 69 -9.75 -1.49 -2.34
C LEU A 69 -9.22 -1.05 -0.96
N TRP A 70 -9.60 0.15 -0.50
CA TRP A 70 -9.30 0.59 0.87
C TRP A 70 -10.01 -0.24 1.92
N ILE A 71 -11.29 -0.50 1.69
CA ILE A 71 -12.12 -1.34 2.57
C ILE A 71 -11.55 -2.75 2.65
N GLU A 72 -11.20 -3.35 1.51
CA GLU A 72 -10.58 -4.67 1.47
C GLU A 72 -9.25 -4.73 2.22
N ALA A 73 -8.40 -3.70 2.05
CA ALA A 73 -7.12 -3.62 2.74
C ALA A 73 -7.29 -3.48 4.26
N LEU A 74 -8.24 -2.64 4.70
CA LEU A 74 -8.58 -2.46 6.12
C LEU A 74 -9.13 -3.74 6.74
N ASP A 75 -10.04 -4.44 6.04
CA ASP A 75 -10.60 -5.72 6.48
C ASP A 75 -9.50 -6.72 6.81
N ARG A 76 -8.61 -6.96 5.83
CA ARG A 76 -7.50 -7.91 5.96
C ARG A 76 -6.55 -7.54 7.09
N TYR A 77 -6.14 -6.28 7.15
CA TYR A 77 -5.19 -5.81 8.17
C TYR A 77 -5.78 -5.96 9.57
N MET A 78 -7.01 -5.49 9.78
CA MET A 78 -7.64 -5.50 11.10
C MET A 78 -7.98 -6.93 11.55
N ARG A 79 -8.44 -7.81 10.66
CA ARG A 79 -8.66 -9.23 11.02
C ARG A 79 -7.36 -9.92 11.42
N SER A 80 -6.28 -9.68 10.67
CA SER A 80 -4.96 -10.18 11.04
C SER A 80 -4.54 -9.65 12.40
N HIS A 81 -4.78 -8.37 12.70
CA HIS A 81 -4.43 -7.79 13.99
C HIS A 81 -5.28 -8.38 15.13
N LEU A 82 -6.60 -8.45 14.96
CA LEU A 82 -7.54 -9.01 15.93
C LEU A 82 -7.21 -10.47 16.28
N SER A 83 -6.72 -11.27 15.33
CA SER A 83 -6.29 -12.65 15.59
C SER A 83 -5.07 -12.77 16.53
N THR A 84 -4.29 -11.68 16.67
CA THR A 84 -3.11 -11.63 17.54
C THR A 84 -3.39 -11.02 18.91
N VAL A 85 -4.57 -10.43 19.10
CA VAL A 85 -4.96 -9.81 20.37
C VAL A 85 -5.30 -10.92 21.37
N ASN A 86 -4.56 -10.96 22.48
CA ASN A 86 -4.85 -11.85 23.59
C ASN A 86 -5.93 -11.23 24.48
N ALA A 87 -7.20 -11.58 24.23
CA ALA A 87 -8.35 -11.14 25.00
C ALA A 87 -9.16 -12.33 25.50
N GLU A 88 -9.97 -12.13 26.55
CA GLU A 88 -10.95 -13.13 26.97
C GLU A 88 -11.91 -13.46 25.81
N PRO A 89 -12.42 -14.70 25.71
CA PRO A 89 -13.23 -15.14 24.57
C PRO A 89 -14.42 -14.22 24.27
N GLU A 90 -15.15 -13.81 25.31
CA GLU A 90 -16.31 -12.91 25.18
C GLU A 90 -15.92 -11.52 24.65
N VAL A 91 -14.76 -11.02 25.07
CA VAL A 91 -14.23 -9.73 24.62
C VAL A 91 -13.76 -9.82 23.16
N ALA A 92 -13.07 -10.89 22.80
CA ALA A 92 -12.63 -11.15 21.42
C ALA A 92 -13.83 -11.24 20.46
N GLU A 93 -14.89 -11.95 20.86
CA GLU A 93 -16.13 -12.05 20.09
C GLU A 93 -16.83 -10.69 19.95
N ALA A 94 -16.94 -9.92 21.04
CA ALA A 94 -17.52 -8.59 21.00
C ALA A 94 -16.71 -7.64 20.09
N MET A 95 -15.38 -7.72 20.10
CA MET A 95 -14.50 -6.94 19.21
C MET A 95 -14.72 -7.30 17.74
N LEU A 96 -14.79 -8.61 17.41
CA LEU A 96 -15.07 -9.07 16.05
C LEU A 96 -16.44 -8.62 15.56
N ASN A 97 -17.48 -8.71 16.41
CA ASN A 97 -18.83 -8.28 16.05
C ASN A 97 -18.90 -6.77 15.80
N ARG A 98 -18.23 -5.96 16.62
CA ARG A 98 -18.12 -4.51 16.39
C ARG A 98 -17.37 -4.20 15.10
N PHE A 99 -16.30 -4.94 14.84
CA PHE A 99 -15.52 -4.77 13.62
C PHE A 99 -16.34 -5.10 12.37
N ASN A 100 -17.04 -6.24 12.35
CA ASN A 100 -17.90 -6.62 11.23
C ASN A 100 -18.95 -5.55 10.94
N ARG A 101 -19.63 -5.02 11.96
CA ARG A 101 -20.61 -3.93 11.78
C ARG A 101 -19.97 -2.67 11.20
N ALA A 102 -18.79 -2.29 11.68
CA ALA A 102 -18.09 -1.11 11.16
C ALA A 102 -17.68 -1.29 9.69
N MET A 103 -17.35 -2.52 9.26
CA MET A 103 -17.06 -2.83 7.86
C MET A 103 -18.33 -2.74 6.99
N GLU A 104 -19.45 -3.29 7.46
CA GLU A 104 -20.76 -3.17 6.78
C GLU A 104 -21.17 -1.71 6.59
N ASP A 105 -21.03 -0.89 7.64
CA ASP A 105 -21.32 0.56 7.58
C ASP A 105 -20.41 1.26 6.54
N LEU A 106 -19.13 0.88 6.48
CA LEU A 106 -18.16 1.46 5.56
C LEU A 106 -18.42 1.06 4.11
N GLU A 107 -18.84 -0.19 3.87
CA GLU A 107 -19.27 -0.68 2.55
C GLU A 107 -20.50 0.07 2.06
N ALA A 108 -21.52 0.25 2.91
CA ALA A 108 -22.72 1.01 2.56
C ALA A 108 -22.41 2.47 2.18
N VAL A 109 -21.48 3.12 2.90
CA VAL A 109 -21.01 4.47 2.55
C VAL A 109 -20.26 4.47 1.22
N ALA A 110 -19.42 3.46 0.97
CA ALA A 110 -18.69 3.37 -0.28
C ALA A 110 -19.60 3.14 -1.49
N GLU A 111 -20.65 2.32 -1.35
CA GLU A 111 -21.68 2.15 -2.37
C GLU A 111 -22.38 3.48 -2.66
N PHE A 112 -22.80 4.21 -1.63
CA PHE A 112 -23.43 5.53 -1.78
C PHE A 112 -22.54 6.56 -2.49
N LEU A 113 -21.22 6.53 -2.25
CA LEU A 113 -20.27 7.45 -2.85
C LEU A 113 -19.84 7.08 -4.28
N GLN A 114 -20.21 5.89 -4.76
CA GLN A 114 -19.96 5.46 -6.14
C GLN A 114 -21.09 5.85 -7.11
N GLU A 115 -22.24 6.30 -6.61
CA GLU A 115 -23.35 6.92 -7.35
C GLU A 115 -23.13 8.42 -7.61
#